data_AF-A0A966DQF8-F1
#
_entry.id   AF-A0A966DQF8-F1
#
_cell.length_a   1.000
_cell.length_b   1.000
_cell.length_c   1.000
_cell.angle_alpha   90.00
_cell.angle_beta   90.00
_cell.angle_gamma   90.00
#
_symmetry.space_group_name_H-M   'P 1'
#
loop_
_entity.id
_entity.type
_entity.pdbx_description
1 polymer ?
#
loop_
_entity_poly.entity_id
_entity_poly.type
_entity_poly.pdbx_seq_one_letter_code
_entity_poly.pdbx_strand_id
1 'polypeptide(L)'
;MIKHFLFSVFAFLFFISVVFPLSAQESDIKKSADKLSRGLSIIDYFYVEDVDSDELVEVAFLEMLKELDPHSVYMDPKTVREANEPLEGKFEGVGIQFQIYKDTILVVSPVTGGPSEALGILAGDKIITIDGEEAFGPKVTNEWVRDHLRGDKGTQVTVEIYRKGQKKLLEYTITRDKIPIYSIDAAYMADPLTGYIKLNRFSRSTMEEYVEAMQSLQSQGMENLILDLRNNSGGFLDVSIALADEFLQAGKLIVYTEGRRTPRRDAAATTAGHFENGKLIVLINEGSASASEIVSGAVQDWDRGLVIGRRSFGKGLVQRPFWLPDSSQIRLTIARYYTPTGRCIQKPYDDGVESYFKDLYRRRNHGELMHPDSIHFPDSLKYTTPGGRIVYGGGGIMPDIFVPYDSTLYSDYYMNLWRKGTQNSFVTRYMETHREKLESTYPSLDAFIRNFSIDDAFIHDFVEYAEEQGVKPDTDGLTQSKEIITTQIKALVARNLYGVSSYFQIVNTISEEYLLALEMMKNNEAFSSHNLKF
;
A
#
# COMPACT_ATOMS: atom_id res chain seq x y z
N MET A 1 79.85 2.04 58.83
CA MET A 1 79.69 0.68 59.39
C MET A 1 78.70 -0.06 58.50
N ILE A 2 79.17 -1.01 57.69
CA ILE A 2 79.15 -2.47 57.94
C ILE A 2 77.87 -3.13 57.40
N LYS A 3 78.03 -3.78 56.21
CA LYS A 3 77.40 -5.03 55.72
C LYS A 3 75.91 -4.98 55.35
N HIS A 4 75.36 -5.75 54.38
CA HIS A 4 75.82 -6.81 53.45
C HIS A 4 74.80 -6.83 52.25
N PHE A 5 74.99 -7.39 51.05
CA PHE A 5 76.09 -8.08 50.33
C PHE A 5 75.81 -7.99 48.79
N LEU A 6 76.49 -8.77 47.93
CA LEU A 6 76.20 -8.93 46.49
C LEU A 6 75.22 -10.10 46.22
N PHE A 7 74.48 -10.06 45.12
CA PHE A 7 74.61 -11.10 44.06
C PHE A 7 74.14 -10.58 42.69
N SER A 8 74.73 -11.12 41.62
CA SER A 8 74.50 -10.76 40.21
C SER A 8 73.53 -11.75 39.54
N VAL A 9 72.83 -11.33 38.47
CA VAL A 9 72.85 -11.96 37.13
C VAL A 9 71.82 -11.28 36.19
N PHE A 10 72.17 -11.23 34.89
CA PHE A 10 71.40 -10.72 33.75
C PHE A 10 69.96 -11.25 33.62
N ALA A 11 69.03 -10.40 33.15
CA ALA A 11 68.16 -10.71 32.00
C ALA A 11 67.47 -9.44 31.44
N PHE A 12 67.54 -9.26 30.13
CA PHE A 12 66.82 -8.26 29.34
C PHE A 12 65.49 -8.89 28.88
N LEU A 13 64.31 -8.31 29.17
CA LEU A 13 63.04 -8.80 28.59
C LEU A 13 61.92 -7.76 28.55
N PHE A 14 61.64 -7.32 27.32
CA PHE A 14 60.36 -6.85 26.74
C PHE A 14 59.26 -6.23 27.61
N PHE A 15 58.98 -4.96 27.30
CA PHE A 15 57.65 -4.36 27.42
C PHE A 15 56.67 -5.08 26.47
N ILE A 16 55.76 -5.90 26.98
CA ILE A 16 54.65 -6.45 26.17
C ILE A 16 53.48 -5.48 26.27
N SER A 17 53.31 -4.66 25.23
CA SER A 17 52.09 -3.92 24.98
C SER A 17 50.96 -4.91 24.63
N VAL A 18 49.99 -5.07 25.53
CA VAL A 18 48.78 -5.87 25.26
C VAL A 18 47.91 -5.14 24.25
N VAL A 19 48.11 -5.43 22.97
CA VAL A 19 47.18 -5.05 21.90
C VAL A 19 45.99 -6.01 21.95
N PHE A 20 44.82 -5.51 22.34
CA PHE A 20 43.58 -6.27 22.21
C PHE A 20 43.28 -6.49 20.70
N PRO A 21 43.10 -7.74 20.23
CA PRO A 21 42.94 -8.01 18.82
C PRO A 21 41.50 -7.69 18.37
N LEU A 22 41.30 -6.52 17.77
CA LEU A 22 40.07 -6.15 17.06
C LEU A 22 39.93 -6.86 15.69
N SER A 23 40.73 -7.89 15.43
CA SER A 23 41.03 -8.44 14.09
C SER A 23 40.28 -9.73 13.72
N ALA A 24 39.46 -10.29 14.61
CA ALA A 24 38.82 -11.59 14.38
C ALA A 24 37.64 -11.53 13.40
N GLN A 25 36.86 -10.44 13.37
CA GLN A 25 35.64 -10.35 12.54
C GLN A 25 35.94 -10.05 11.06
N GLU A 26 37.11 -9.47 10.76
CA GLU A 26 37.50 -9.07 9.40
C GLU A 26 37.98 -10.25 8.54
N SER A 27 38.46 -11.35 9.16
CA SER A 27 39.01 -12.49 8.41
C SER A 27 37.95 -13.38 7.76
N ASP A 28 36.72 -13.43 8.28
CA ASP A 28 35.76 -14.48 7.93
C ASP A 28 34.83 -14.07 6.79
N ILE A 29 34.44 -12.79 6.72
CA ILE A 29 33.72 -12.24 5.56
C ILE A 29 34.61 -12.35 4.31
N LYS A 30 35.90 -12.04 4.42
CA LYS A 30 36.84 -12.14 3.29
C LYS A 30 36.98 -13.57 2.77
N LYS A 31 37.19 -14.56 3.66
CA LYS A 31 37.24 -15.99 3.27
C LYS A 31 35.95 -16.44 2.55
N SER A 32 34.79 -15.98 3.01
CA SER A 32 33.50 -16.30 2.39
C SER A 32 33.32 -15.63 1.02
N ALA A 33 33.75 -14.38 0.86
CA ALA A 33 33.78 -13.69 -0.43
C ALA A 33 34.74 -14.36 -1.42
N ASP A 34 35.95 -14.71 -0.98
CA ASP A 34 36.93 -15.46 -1.79
C ASP A 34 36.36 -16.83 -2.24
N LYS A 35 35.58 -17.50 -1.38
CA LYS A 35 34.89 -18.76 -1.71
C LYS A 35 33.78 -18.56 -2.76
N LEU A 36 32.96 -17.51 -2.63
CA LEU A 36 31.91 -17.19 -3.61
C LEU A 36 32.51 -16.86 -4.98
N SER A 37 33.50 -15.94 -5.01
CA SER A 37 34.21 -15.55 -6.24
C SER A 37 34.83 -16.76 -6.95
N ARG A 38 35.52 -17.64 -6.20
CA ARG A 38 36.09 -18.87 -6.76
C ARG A 38 35.03 -19.86 -7.22
N GLY A 39 33.85 -19.89 -6.60
CA GLY A 39 32.71 -20.68 -7.05
C GLY A 39 32.22 -20.24 -8.42
N LEU A 40 31.98 -18.93 -8.60
CA LEU A 40 31.60 -18.33 -9.88
C LEU A 40 32.64 -18.63 -10.97
N SER A 41 33.94 -18.41 -10.71
CA SER A 41 34.99 -18.72 -11.69
C SER A 41 35.11 -20.21 -12.06
N ILE A 42 34.68 -21.12 -11.18
CA ILE A 42 34.64 -22.56 -11.50
C ILE A 42 33.41 -22.87 -12.38
N ILE A 43 32.28 -22.23 -12.15
CA ILE A 43 31.08 -22.38 -12.98
C ILE A 43 31.36 -21.82 -14.38
N ASP A 44 31.79 -20.57 -14.49
CA ASP A 44 32.15 -19.88 -15.72
C ASP A 44 33.14 -20.68 -16.61
N TYR A 45 34.18 -21.28 -16.00
CA TYR A 45 35.20 -22.01 -16.75
C TYR A 45 34.87 -23.48 -17.06
N PHE A 46 34.06 -24.16 -16.22
CA PHE A 46 33.84 -25.62 -16.33
C PHE A 46 32.39 -26.05 -16.58
N TYR A 47 31.42 -25.13 -16.62
CA TYR A 47 30.06 -25.49 -17.04
C TYR A 47 30.03 -25.87 -18.52
N VAL A 48 29.02 -26.65 -18.92
CA VAL A 48 28.93 -27.27 -20.25
C VAL A 48 28.30 -26.37 -21.31
N GLU A 49 27.65 -25.29 -20.87
CA GLU A 49 26.99 -24.25 -21.67
C GLU A 49 27.50 -22.88 -21.24
N ASP A 50 27.27 -21.84 -22.05
CA ASP A 50 27.61 -20.46 -21.68
C ASP A 50 26.74 -20.00 -20.49
N VAL A 51 27.31 -19.24 -19.55
CA VAL A 51 26.62 -18.75 -18.36
C VAL A 51 26.60 -17.22 -18.31
N ASP A 52 25.46 -16.65 -17.90
CA ASP A 52 25.39 -15.25 -17.49
C ASP A 52 25.86 -15.12 -16.04
N SER A 53 27.07 -14.59 -15.85
CA SER A 53 27.65 -14.41 -14.51
C SER A 53 26.94 -13.33 -13.68
N ASP A 54 26.30 -12.35 -14.33
CA ASP A 54 25.58 -11.29 -13.62
C ASP A 54 24.25 -11.84 -13.10
N GLU A 55 23.48 -12.58 -13.92
CA GLU A 55 22.26 -13.28 -13.48
C GLU A 55 22.54 -14.25 -12.31
N LEU A 56 23.65 -15.01 -12.36
CA LEU A 56 24.05 -15.89 -11.26
C LEU A 56 24.36 -15.13 -9.96
N VAL A 57 24.91 -13.91 -10.05
CA VAL A 57 25.17 -13.04 -8.89
C VAL A 57 23.87 -12.47 -8.32
N GLU A 58 22.92 -12.07 -9.16
CA GLU A 58 21.59 -11.61 -8.71
C GLU A 58 20.83 -12.72 -7.97
N VAL A 59 20.80 -13.94 -8.53
CA VAL A 59 20.20 -15.13 -7.89
C VAL A 59 20.89 -15.43 -6.55
N ALA A 60 22.22 -15.34 -6.49
CA ALA A 60 22.96 -15.55 -5.24
C ALA A 60 22.61 -14.50 -4.17
N PHE A 61 22.46 -13.22 -4.53
CA PHE A 61 22.00 -12.19 -3.59
C PHE A 61 20.58 -12.48 -3.09
N LEU A 62 19.68 -12.85 -3.99
CA LEU A 62 18.27 -13.10 -3.68
C LEU A 62 18.12 -14.26 -2.69
N GLU A 63 18.83 -15.38 -2.88
CA GLU A 63 18.83 -16.49 -1.91
C GLU A 63 19.55 -16.15 -0.60
N MET A 64 20.70 -15.45 -0.63
CA MET A 64 21.39 -15.04 0.60
C MET A 64 20.55 -14.13 1.51
N LEU A 65 19.66 -13.31 0.94
CA LEU A 65 18.82 -12.39 1.71
C LEU A 65 17.56 -13.06 2.27
N LYS A 66 17.00 -14.07 1.59
CA LYS A 66 15.90 -14.91 2.11
C LYS A 66 16.25 -15.62 3.41
N GLU A 67 17.51 -16.02 3.58
CA GLU A 67 18.03 -16.64 4.81
C GLU A 67 18.08 -15.68 6.02
N LEU A 68 17.89 -14.37 5.82
CA LEU A 68 17.94 -13.36 6.90
C LEU A 68 16.56 -13.04 7.47
N ASP A 69 15.65 -12.60 6.61
CA ASP A 69 14.28 -12.23 6.97
C ASP A 69 13.39 -12.13 5.70
N PRO A 70 12.06 -12.20 5.81
CA PRO A 70 11.14 -12.27 4.65
C PRO A 70 10.97 -10.96 3.86
N HIS A 71 11.72 -9.90 4.17
CA HIS A 71 11.64 -8.63 3.46
C HIS A 71 13.00 -8.03 3.07
N SER A 72 14.12 -8.60 3.51
CA SER A 72 15.43 -8.24 2.97
C SER A 72 15.54 -8.78 1.54
N VAL A 73 15.84 -7.90 0.58
CA VAL A 73 15.70 -8.22 -0.85
C VAL A 73 16.70 -7.48 -1.72
N TYR A 74 17.14 -8.12 -2.80
CA TYR A 74 17.89 -7.51 -3.90
C TYR A 74 16.90 -7.08 -4.99
N MET A 75 17.13 -5.91 -5.59
CA MET A 75 16.34 -5.40 -6.71
C MET A 75 17.29 -4.83 -7.76
N ASP A 76 17.13 -5.29 -9.00
CA ASP A 76 17.78 -4.71 -10.18
C ASP A 76 17.31 -3.25 -10.43
N PRO A 77 17.97 -2.49 -11.33
CA PRO A 77 17.62 -1.09 -11.58
C PRO A 77 16.19 -0.84 -12.11
N LYS A 78 15.56 -1.78 -12.84
CA LYS A 78 14.14 -1.68 -13.28
C LYS A 78 13.23 -1.86 -12.08
N THR A 79 13.42 -2.93 -11.30
CA THR A 79 12.63 -3.22 -10.10
C THR A 79 12.76 -2.10 -9.05
N VAL A 80 13.94 -1.49 -8.89
CA VAL A 80 14.12 -0.32 -8.01
C VAL A 80 13.27 0.87 -8.45
N ARG A 81 13.21 1.15 -9.75
CA ARG A 81 12.40 2.26 -10.31
C ARG A 81 10.91 2.00 -10.06
N GLU A 82 10.43 0.82 -10.45
CA GLU A 82 9.03 0.41 -10.30
C GLU A 82 8.57 0.37 -8.83
N ALA A 83 9.43 -0.06 -7.91
CA ALA A 83 9.13 -0.10 -6.48
C ALA A 83 9.09 1.29 -5.82
N ASN A 84 9.78 2.29 -6.38
CA ASN A 84 9.87 3.62 -5.81
C ASN A 84 8.87 4.62 -6.43
N GLU A 85 8.51 4.51 -7.71
CA GLU A 85 7.53 5.39 -8.38
C GLU A 85 6.23 5.61 -7.56
N PRO A 86 5.54 4.56 -7.06
CA PRO A 86 4.32 4.73 -6.26
C PRO A 86 4.51 5.46 -4.94
N LEU A 87 5.74 5.47 -4.40
CA LEU A 87 6.11 6.10 -3.13
C LEU A 87 6.60 7.53 -3.35
N GLU A 88 7.25 7.83 -4.48
CA GLU A 88 7.64 9.19 -4.86
C GLU A 88 6.45 10.08 -5.26
N GLY A 89 5.24 9.50 -5.32
CA GLY A 89 3.98 10.20 -5.59
C GLY A 89 3.84 10.65 -7.04
N LYS A 90 4.67 10.15 -7.95
CA LYS A 90 4.70 10.55 -9.37
C LYS A 90 5.44 9.55 -10.25
N PHE A 91 5.06 9.49 -11.52
CA PHE A 91 5.80 8.83 -12.61
C PHE A 91 5.91 9.77 -13.81
N GLU A 92 6.70 9.43 -14.83
CA GLU A 92 6.84 10.25 -16.04
C GLU A 92 6.16 9.58 -17.25
N GLY A 93 5.35 10.34 -18.00
CA GLY A 93 4.56 9.82 -19.12
C GLY A 93 3.51 10.81 -19.64
N VAL A 94 2.53 10.30 -20.38
CA VAL A 94 1.49 11.11 -21.07
C VAL A 94 0.34 11.59 -20.17
N GLY A 95 0.09 10.92 -19.03
CA GLY A 95 -1.00 11.30 -18.11
C GLY A 95 -2.38 10.84 -18.56
N ILE A 96 -2.56 9.53 -18.75
CA ILE A 96 -3.88 8.91 -18.95
C ILE A 96 -4.10 7.77 -17.96
N GLN A 97 -5.35 7.60 -17.53
CA GLN A 97 -5.86 6.31 -17.08
C GLN A 97 -6.39 5.55 -18.31
N PHE A 98 -5.92 4.32 -18.50
CA PHE A 98 -6.33 3.48 -19.63
C PHE A 98 -6.88 2.13 -19.18
N GLN A 99 -7.56 1.46 -20.09
CA GLN A 99 -7.92 0.05 -20.00
C GLN A 99 -7.80 -0.58 -21.38
N ILE A 100 -7.24 -1.78 -21.47
CA ILE A 100 -7.27 -2.55 -22.71
C ILE A 100 -8.67 -3.15 -22.84
N TYR A 101 -9.41 -2.74 -23.88
CA TYR A 101 -10.79 -3.17 -24.12
C TYR A 101 -10.95 -3.69 -25.54
N LYS A 102 -11.38 -4.95 -25.66
CA LYS A 102 -11.56 -5.66 -26.94
C LYS A 102 -10.34 -5.63 -27.88
N ASP A 103 -9.13 -5.63 -27.31
CA ASP A 103 -7.79 -5.53 -27.95
C ASP A 103 -7.14 -4.15 -28.05
N THR A 104 -7.90 -3.06 -27.84
CA THR A 104 -7.43 -1.69 -28.07
C THR A 104 -7.25 -0.93 -26.75
N ILE A 105 -6.30 0.02 -26.70
CA ILE A 105 -6.13 0.90 -25.54
C ILE A 105 -7.26 1.94 -25.51
N LEU A 106 -8.16 1.84 -24.55
CA LEU A 106 -9.21 2.82 -24.29
C LEU A 106 -8.76 3.79 -23.19
N VAL A 107 -8.87 5.09 -23.45
CA VAL A 107 -8.71 6.15 -22.45
C VAL A 107 -9.95 6.14 -21.55
N VAL A 108 -9.77 5.78 -20.28
CA VAL A 108 -10.81 5.85 -19.24
C VAL A 108 -11.02 7.30 -18.81
N SER A 109 -9.91 8.01 -18.58
CA SER A 109 -9.86 9.45 -18.36
C SER A 109 -8.43 9.96 -18.60
N PRO A 110 -8.23 11.21 -19.06
CA PRO A 110 -6.95 11.89 -18.89
C PRO A 110 -6.74 12.21 -17.40
N VAL A 111 -5.47 12.37 -16.98
CA VAL A 111 -5.14 12.87 -15.64
C VAL A 111 -5.28 14.38 -15.63
N THR A 112 -6.03 14.92 -14.68
CA THR A 112 -6.26 16.38 -14.56
C THR A 112 -4.97 17.15 -14.34
N GLY A 113 -4.79 18.22 -15.11
CA GLY A 113 -3.55 18.99 -15.21
C GLY A 113 -2.43 18.29 -16.02
N GLY A 114 -2.68 17.09 -16.56
CA GLY A 114 -1.68 16.29 -17.27
C GLY A 114 -1.55 16.62 -18.77
N PRO A 115 -0.47 16.16 -19.43
CA PRO A 115 -0.20 16.46 -20.85
C PRO A 115 -1.33 16.07 -21.81
N SER A 116 -1.93 14.90 -21.62
CA SER A 116 -3.07 14.45 -22.45
C SER A 116 -4.33 15.30 -22.29
N GLU A 117 -4.64 15.80 -21.07
CA GLU A 117 -5.77 16.70 -20.85
C GLU A 117 -5.55 18.04 -21.57
N ALA A 118 -4.35 18.61 -21.43
CA ALA A 118 -3.98 19.88 -22.06
C ALA A 118 -4.04 19.86 -23.59
N LEU A 119 -3.87 18.69 -24.21
CA LEU A 119 -4.02 18.47 -25.65
C LEU A 119 -5.46 18.14 -26.07
N GLY A 120 -6.40 17.98 -25.13
CA GLY A 120 -7.80 17.68 -25.43
C GLY A 120 -8.07 16.21 -25.78
N ILE A 121 -7.27 15.27 -25.25
CA ILE A 121 -7.58 13.84 -25.23
C ILE A 121 -8.66 13.60 -24.16
N LEU A 122 -9.69 12.81 -24.48
CA LEU A 122 -10.92 12.68 -23.71
C LEU A 122 -11.19 11.22 -23.29
N ALA A 123 -12.02 11.07 -22.26
CA ALA A 123 -12.57 9.77 -21.89
C ALA A 123 -13.36 9.16 -23.07
N GLY A 124 -13.08 7.90 -23.40
CA GLY A 124 -13.68 7.18 -24.53
C GLY A 124 -12.86 7.19 -25.82
N ASP A 125 -11.76 7.94 -25.89
CA ASP A 125 -10.81 7.85 -27.01
C ASP A 125 -10.09 6.50 -27.02
N LYS A 126 -9.76 6.01 -28.22
CA LYS A 126 -8.99 4.77 -28.41
C LYS A 126 -7.67 5.06 -29.10
N ILE A 127 -6.55 4.68 -28.51
CA ILE A 127 -5.22 4.84 -29.12
C ILE A 127 -5.03 3.72 -30.14
N ILE A 128 -4.77 4.09 -31.39
CA ILE A 128 -4.65 3.19 -32.55
C ILE A 128 -3.20 2.98 -32.94
N THR A 129 -2.36 4.02 -32.82
CA THR A 129 -0.90 3.93 -33.02
C THR A 129 -0.16 4.72 -31.94
N ILE A 130 1.08 4.29 -31.65
CA ILE A 130 2.05 4.99 -30.79
C ILE A 130 3.39 5.02 -31.54
N ASP A 131 3.93 6.21 -31.80
CA ASP A 131 5.12 6.47 -32.62
C ASP A 131 5.12 5.72 -33.98
N GLY A 132 3.93 5.55 -34.56
CA GLY A 132 3.68 4.85 -35.82
C GLY A 132 3.56 3.33 -35.71
N GLU A 133 3.77 2.73 -34.53
CA GLU A 133 3.49 1.31 -34.27
C GLU A 133 2.00 1.10 -33.92
N GLU A 134 1.37 0.08 -34.48
CA GLU A 134 -0.01 -0.33 -34.15
C GLU A 134 -0.17 -0.62 -32.66
N ALA A 135 -1.17 0.00 -32.01
CA ALA A 135 -1.42 -0.06 -30.58
C ALA A 135 -2.69 -0.88 -30.23
N PHE A 136 -2.95 -1.94 -30.99
CA PHE A 136 -4.04 -2.89 -30.77
C PHE A 136 -3.56 -4.35 -30.96
N GLY A 137 -4.40 -5.31 -30.55
CA GLY A 137 -4.16 -6.74 -30.72
C GLY A 137 -3.44 -7.42 -29.54
N PRO A 138 -3.09 -8.72 -29.65
CA PRO A 138 -2.63 -9.53 -28.52
C PRO A 138 -1.27 -9.15 -27.94
N LYS A 139 -0.47 -8.34 -28.65
CA LYS A 139 0.80 -7.78 -28.14
C LYS A 139 0.58 -6.68 -27.08
N VAL A 140 -0.59 -6.04 -27.07
CA VAL A 140 -0.89 -4.90 -26.21
C VAL A 140 -1.25 -5.42 -24.82
N THR A 141 -0.24 -5.49 -23.97
CA THR A 141 -0.37 -5.77 -22.53
C THR A 141 -0.25 -4.49 -21.71
N ASN A 142 -0.64 -4.53 -20.44
CA ASN A 142 -0.44 -3.38 -19.54
C ASN A 142 1.05 -2.97 -19.41
N GLU A 143 1.99 -3.91 -19.61
CA GLU A 143 3.42 -3.60 -19.65
C GLU A 143 3.77 -2.90 -20.97
N TRP A 144 3.38 -3.47 -22.12
CA TRP A 144 3.61 -2.86 -23.43
C TRP A 144 3.09 -1.40 -23.49
N VAL A 145 1.88 -1.14 -23.01
CA VAL A 145 1.30 0.22 -22.99
C VAL A 145 2.12 1.17 -22.10
N ARG A 146 2.62 0.69 -20.94
CA ARG A 146 3.49 1.49 -20.07
C ARG A 146 4.81 1.79 -20.76
N ASP A 147 5.44 0.81 -21.38
CA ASP A 147 6.77 0.97 -21.98
C ASP A 147 6.76 1.96 -23.16
N HIS A 148 5.66 2.03 -23.92
CA HIS A 148 5.53 2.94 -25.06
C HIS A 148 5.08 4.35 -24.63
N LEU A 149 4.16 4.49 -23.66
CA LEU A 149 3.62 5.78 -23.24
C LEU A 149 4.40 6.46 -22.11
N ARG A 150 5.21 5.73 -21.34
CA ARG A 150 6.16 6.30 -20.36
C ARG A 150 7.49 6.63 -21.03
N GLY A 151 8.32 7.36 -20.30
CA GLY A 151 9.61 7.87 -20.77
C GLY A 151 9.93 9.19 -20.09
N ASP A 152 11.20 9.59 -20.15
CA ASP A 152 11.73 10.73 -19.41
C ASP A 152 11.02 12.04 -19.75
N LYS A 153 10.83 12.90 -18.73
CA LYS A 153 10.19 14.22 -18.87
C LYS A 153 10.83 15.03 -20.01
N GLY A 154 9.97 15.62 -20.84
CA GLY A 154 10.37 16.45 -21.99
C GLY A 154 10.64 15.67 -23.27
N THR A 155 10.70 14.33 -23.23
CA THR A 155 10.62 13.51 -24.44
C THR A 155 9.20 13.57 -25.02
N GLN A 156 9.07 13.24 -26.31
CA GLN A 156 7.78 13.25 -26.99
C GLN A 156 7.36 11.84 -27.42
N VAL A 157 6.05 11.67 -27.60
CA VAL A 157 5.42 10.48 -28.19
C VAL A 157 4.25 10.95 -29.04
N THR A 158 4.14 10.45 -30.27
CA THR A 158 3.02 10.73 -31.16
C THR A 158 2.01 9.60 -31.08
N VAL A 159 0.74 9.94 -30.87
CA VAL A 159 -0.36 8.97 -30.86
C VAL A 159 -1.42 9.35 -31.86
N GLU A 160 -1.94 8.38 -32.62
CA GLU A 160 -3.17 8.56 -33.37
C GLU A 160 -4.33 7.94 -32.59
N ILE A 161 -5.39 8.72 -32.38
CA ILE A 161 -6.57 8.26 -31.65
C ILE A 161 -7.83 8.24 -32.50
N TYR A 162 -8.63 7.19 -32.31
CA TYR A 162 -10.00 7.12 -32.79
C TYR A 162 -10.93 7.74 -31.73
N ARG A 163 -11.67 8.78 -32.13
CA ARG A 163 -12.73 9.41 -31.33
C ARG A 163 -14.08 9.15 -31.98
N LYS A 164 -15.05 8.64 -31.19
CA LYS A 164 -16.42 8.38 -31.66
C LYS A 164 -17.02 9.64 -32.28
N GLY A 165 -17.61 9.49 -33.47
CA GLY A 165 -18.19 10.61 -34.24
C GLY A 165 -17.19 11.34 -35.17
N GLN A 166 -15.88 11.16 -35.00
CA GLN A 166 -14.87 11.67 -35.94
C GLN A 166 -14.60 10.66 -37.06
N LYS A 167 -14.44 11.15 -38.30
CA LYS A 167 -14.23 10.31 -39.49
C LYS A 167 -12.76 10.00 -39.79
N LYS A 168 -11.83 10.72 -39.16
CA LYS A 168 -10.39 10.55 -39.29
C LYS A 168 -9.82 10.29 -37.90
N LEU A 169 -8.67 9.61 -37.86
CA LEU A 169 -7.85 9.59 -36.65
C LEU A 169 -7.38 11.02 -36.34
N LEU A 170 -7.21 11.30 -35.05
CA LEU A 170 -6.67 12.55 -34.54
C LEU A 170 -5.24 12.28 -34.06
N GLU A 171 -4.26 12.94 -34.65
CA GLU A 171 -2.85 12.83 -34.27
C GLU A 171 -2.52 13.84 -33.16
N TYR A 172 -1.82 13.39 -32.12
CA TYR A 172 -1.33 14.22 -31.02
C TYR A 172 0.13 13.87 -30.70
N THR A 173 1.02 14.85 -30.78
CA THR A 173 2.38 14.74 -30.21
C THR A 173 2.34 15.18 -28.74
N ILE A 174 2.38 14.22 -27.83
CA ILE A 174 2.35 14.43 -26.39
C ILE A 174 3.78 14.59 -25.87
N THR A 175 4.06 15.69 -25.18
CA THR A 175 5.32 15.84 -24.44
C THR A 175 5.14 15.21 -23.05
N ARG A 176 5.97 14.23 -22.70
CA ARG A 176 5.88 13.51 -21.42
C ARG A 176 6.23 14.44 -20.25
N ASP A 177 5.46 14.35 -19.17
CA ASP A 177 5.73 15.09 -17.92
C ASP A 177 5.45 14.20 -16.69
N LYS A 178 5.72 14.74 -15.50
CA LYS A 178 5.45 14.16 -14.19
C LYS A 178 3.96 14.13 -13.94
N ILE A 179 3.44 12.92 -13.85
CA ILE A 179 2.04 12.62 -13.58
C ILE A 179 1.90 12.27 -12.09
N PRO A 180 1.03 12.95 -11.33
CA PRO A 180 0.85 12.64 -9.91
C PRO A 180 0.25 11.25 -9.71
N ILE A 181 0.71 10.56 -8.65
CA ILE A 181 0.12 9.34 -8.12
C ILE A 181 -0.38 9.69 -6.72
N TYR A 182 -1.66 10.05 -6.63
CA TYR A 182 -2.29 10.36 -5.36
C TYR A 182 -2.23 9.16 -4.40
N SER A 183 -2.00 9.45 -3.13
CA SER A 183 -1.99 8.50 -2.04
C SER A 183 -3.33 8.41 -1.31
N ILE A 184 -4.10 9.51 -1.31
CA ILE A 184 -5.48 9.56 -0.84
C ILE A 184 -6.41 9.22 -2.01
N ASP A 185 -7.08 8.07 -1.94
CA ASP A 185 -8.02 7.63 -2.97
C ASP A 185 -9.38 8.36 -2.85
N ALA A 186 -9.74 8.79 -1.64
CA ALA A 186 -11.01 9.46 -1.33
C ALA A 186 -10.92 10.38 -0.12
N ALA A 187 -11.58 11.54 -0.21
CA ALA A 187 -11.88 12.42 0.90
C ALA A 187 -13.30 12.98 0.71
N TYR A 188 -14.18 12.84 1.70
CA TYR A 188 -15.55 13.36 1.66
C TYR A 188 -16.19 13.45 3.06
N MET A 189 -17.26 14.24 3.21
CA MET A 189 -18.08 14.27 4.42
C MET A 189 -18.96 13.01 4.49
N ALA A 190 -18.69 12.13 5.44
CA ALA A 190 -19.38 10.86 5.66
C ALA A 190 -20.73 11.05 6.36
N ASP A 191 -20.82 12.07 7.22
CA ASP A 191 -22.07 12.67 7.72
C ASP A 191 -21.82 14.17 7.99
N PRO A 192 -22.78 14.98 8.49
CA PRO A 192 -22.60 16.42 8.64
C PRO A 192 -21.43 16.89 9.53
N LEU A 193 -20.88 16.03 10.40
CA LEU A 193 -19.78 16.37 11.31
C LEU A 193 -18.56 15.46 11.14
N THR A 194 -18.66 14.39 10.35
CA THR A 194 -17.63 13.36 10.22
C THR A 194 -17.05 13.37 8.81
N GLY A 195 -15.75 13.66 8.69
CA GLY A 195 -14.99 13.45 7.47
C GLY A 195 -14.48 12.02 7.37
N TYR A 196 -14.31 11.53 6.14
CA TYR A 196 -13.67 10.26 5.84
C TYR A 196 -12.51 10.50 4.87
N ILE A 197 -11.36 9.88 5.16
CA ILE A 197 -10.17 9.89 4.30
C ILE A 197 -9.70 8.45 4.06
N LYS A 198 -9.67 8.00 2.80
CA LYS A 198 -9.06 6.73 2.39
C LYS A 198 -7.61 6.95 1.99
N LEU A 199 -6.67 6.58 2.86
CA LEU A 199 -5.25 6.60 2.54
C LEU A 199 -4.79 5.21 2.07
N ASN A 200 -4.18 5.14 0.89
CA ASN A 200 -3.81 3.90 0.20
C ASN A 200 -2.34 3.54 0.35
N ARG A 201 -1.48 4.55 0.56
CA ARG A 201 -0.02 4.42 0.74
C ARG A 201 0.53 5.64 1.47
N PHE A 202 1.77 5.56 1.93
CA PHE A 202 2.50 6.70 2.51
C PHE A 202 3.57 7.16 1.51
N SER A 203 3.17 8.05 0.59
CA SER A 203 4.02 8.63 -0.46
C SER A 203 4.64 9.96 -0.01
N ARG A 204 5.56 10.51 -0.82
CA ARG A 204 6.10 11.86 -0.63
C ARG A 204 5.05 12.97 -0.66
N SER A 205 3.95 12.77 -1.38
CA SER A 205 2.84 13.73 -1.53
C SER A 205 1.78 13.62 -0.43
N THR A 206 1.76 12.53 0.37
CA THR A 206 0.68 12.24 1.33
C THR A 206 0.35 13.38 2.30
N MET A 207 1.35 14.10 2.82
CA MET A 207 1.08 15.19 3.78
C MET A 207 0.50 16.44 3.12
N GLU A 208 0.84 16.71 1.86
CA GLU A 208 0.26 17.80 1.07
C GLU A 208 -1.22 17.47 0.76
N GLU A 209 -1.47 16.28 0.22
CA GLU A 209 -2.82 15.75 -0.03
C GLU A 209 -3.69 15.72 1.24
N TYR A 210 -3.10 15.32 2.38
CA TYR A 210 -3.80 15.27 3.67
C TYR A 210 -4.19 16.66 4.16
N VAL A 211 -3.29 17.64 4.10
CA VAL A 211 -3.58 19.02 4.52
C VAL A 211 -4.68 19.63 3.64
N GLU A 212 -4.65 19.43 2.32
CA GLU A 212 -5.71 19.88 1.41
C GLU A 212 -7.06 19.20 1.73
N ALA A 213 -7.07 17.88 1.93
CA ALA A 213 -8.27 17.13 2.31
C ALA A 213 -8.85 17.62 3.65
N MET A 214 -8.00 17.81 4.67
CA MET A 214 -8.41 18.30 5.98
C MET A 214 -8.98 19.70 5.93
N GLN A 215 -8.33 20.65 5.23
CA GLN A 215 -8.85 22.00 5.05
C GLN A 215 -10.22 21.99 4.34
N SER A 216 -10.35 21.18 3.29
CA SER A 216 -11.62 21.01 2.57
C SER A 216 -12.73 20.47 3.47
N LEU A 217 -12.47 19.42 4.26
CA LEU A 217 -13.45 18.82 5.16
C LEU A 217 -13.80 19.74 6.34
N GLN A 218 -12.82 20.41 6.95
CA GLN A 218 -13.04 21.40 8.00
C GLN A 218 -13.89 22.58 7.50
N SER A 219 -13.67 23.05 6.26
CA SER A 219 -14.50 24.10 5.66
C SER A 219 -15.97 23.69 5.43
N GLN A 220 -16.23 22.38 5.38
CA GLN A 220 -17.57 21.78 5.26
C GLN A 220 -18.22 21.46 6.62
N GLY A 221 -17.54 21.75 7.74
CA GLY A 221 -18.06 21.53 9.10
C GLY A 221 -17.57 20.25 9.79
N MET A 222 -16.49 19.62 9.32
CA MET A 222 -15.91 18.45 9.99
C MET A 222 -15.40 18.76 11.40
N GLU A 223 -15.87 17.97 12.37
CA GLU A 223 -15.38 17.90 13.75
C GLU A 223 -14.73 16.54 14.07
N ASN A 224 -15.06 15.48 13.32
CA ASN A 224 -14.66 14.09 13.58
C ASN A 224 -14.05 13.46 12.32
N LEU A 225 -13.12 12.50 12.46
CA LEU A 225 -12.41 11.89 11.33
C LEU A 225 -12.41 10.35 11.38
N ILE A 226 -12.82 9.73 10.28
CA ILE A 226 -12.54 8.31 9.98
C ILE A 226 -11.35 8.25 9.01
N LEU A 227 -10.21 7.75 9.48
CA LEU A 227 -9.02 7.49 8.67
C LEU A 227 -8.98 6.02 8.26
N ASP A 228 -9.10 5.73 6.97
CA ASP A 228 -9.17 4.37 6.46
C ASP A 228 -7.84 3.91 5.86
N LEU A 229 -7.15 3.06 6.64
CA LEU A 229 -5.87 2.43 6.31
C LEU A 229 -6.03 0.96 5.88
N ARG A 230 -7.25 0.50 5.59
CA ARG A 230 -7.48 -0.85 5.07
C ARG A 230 -6.79 -1.00 3.72
N ASN A 231 -6.16 -2.17 3.52
CA ASN A 231 -5.34 -2.54 2.36
C ASN A 231 -4.13 -1.63 2.08
N ASN A 232 -3.74 -0.76 3.02
CA ASN A 232 -2.56 0.11 2.90
C ASN A 232 -1.31 -0.60 3.42
N SER A 233 -0.46 -1.07 2.49
CA SER A 233 0.79 -1.80 2.79
C SER A 233 1.91 -0.92 3.40
N GLY A 234 1.66 0.38 3.54
CA GLY A 234 2.53 1.35 4.18
C GLY A 234 3.23 2.27 3.18
N GLY A 235 4.52 2.53 3.42
CA GLY A 235 5.33 3.46 2.64
C GLY A 235 6.42 4.09 3.50
N PHE A 236 6.64 5.39 3.33
CA PHE A 236 7.70 6.12 4.04
C PHE A 236 7.43 6.31 5.54
N LEU A 237 8.43 5.98 6.37
CA LEU A 237 8.38 6.07 7.83
C LEU A 237 8.25 7.52 8.32
N ASP A 238 8.97 8.45 7.71
CA ASP A 238 8.91 9.87 8.00
C ASP A 238 7.52 10.46 7.70
N VAL A 239 6.85 9.98 6.65
CA VAL A 239 5.48 10.35 6.30
C VAL A 239 4.47 9.78 7.32
N SER A 240 4.66 8.56 7.81
CA SER A 240 3.80 8.00 8.87
C SER A 240 4.00 8.66 10.22
N ILE A 241 5.21 9.16 10.50
CA ILE A 241 5.48 9.99 11.68
C ILE A 241 4.74 11.32 11.54
N ALA A 242 4.85 12.00 10.40
CA ALA A 242 4.15 13.25 10.14
C ALA A 242 2.62 13.09 10.24
N LEU A 243 2.03 12.03 9.68
CA LEU A 243 0.59 11.79 9.79
C LEU A 243 0.14 11.44 11.23
N ALA A 244 0.98 10.78 12.02
CA ALA A 244 0.68 10.51 13.43
C ALA A 244 0.81 11.77 14.30
N ASP A 245 1.67 12.72 13.92
CA ASP A 245 1.83 14.03 14.58
C ASP A 245 0.53 14.85 14.53
N GLU A 246 -0.20 14.78 13.40
CA GLU A 246 -1.50 15.45 13.22
C GLU A 246 -2.56 15.09 14.27
N PHE A 247 -2.41 13.95 14.95
CA PHE A 247 -3.37 13.44 15.93
C PHE A 247 -2.92 13.54 17.39
N LEU A 248 -1.63 13.81 17.65
CA LEU A 248 -1.04 13.62 18.97
C LEU A 248 -0.42 14.90 19.52
N GLN A 249 -0.78 15.24 20.75
CA GLN A 249 -0.18 16.35 21.50
C GLN A 249 1.36 16.28 21.56
N ALA A 250 1.99 17.43 21.38
CA ALA A 250 3.44 17.64 21.45
C ALA A 250 4.13 16.86 22.58
N GLY A 251 5.25 16.21 22.24
CA GLY A 251 6.08 15.43 23.17
C GLY A 251 5.61 13.98 23.38
N LYS A 252 4.42 13.58 22.90
CA LYS A 252 4.03 12.16 22.86
C LYS A 252 4.91 11.40 21.87
N LEU A 253 5.57 10.33 22.33
CA LEU A 253 6.31 9.40 21.50
C LEU A 253 5.38 8.79 20.43
N ILE A 254 5.71 8.87 19.15
CA ILE A 254 4.95 8.24 18.05
C ILE A 254 5.44 6.81 17.84
N VAL A 255 6.75 6.66 17.70
CA VAL A 255 7.43 5.39 17.40
C VAL A 255 8.89 5.51 17.82
N TYR A 256 9.52 4.41 18.21
CA TYR A 256 10.98 4.33 18.25
C TYR A 256 11.51 3.14 17.45
N THR A 257 12.74 3.29 16.95
CA THR A 257 13.44 2.26 16.15
C THR A 257 14.74 1.88 16.82
N GLU A 258 15.06 0.57 16.87
CA GLU A 258 16.29 0.06 17.49
C GLU A 258 16.76 -1.24 16.80
N GLY A 259 18.08 -1.45 16.71
CA GLY A 259 18.65 -2.64 16.07
C GLY A 259 20.10 -2.90 16.45
N ARG A 260 20.62 -4.08 16.08
CA ARG A 260 21.94 -4.61 16.50
C ARG A 260 23.12 -3.64 16.32
N ARG A 261 23.10 -2.81 15.28
CA ARG A 261 24.08 -1.74 15.01
C ARG A 261 23.40 -0.40 14.70
N THR A 262 22.14 -0.25 15.12
CA THR A 262 21.30 0.91 14.90
C THR A 262 20.86 1.42 16.27
N PRO A 263 21.47 2.49 16.80
CA PRO A 263 21.11 2.99 18.13
C PRO A 263 19.64 3.40 18.16
N ARG A 264 19.02 3.31 19.34
CA ARG A 264 17.63 3.73 19.54
C ARG A 264 17.42 5.17 19.04
N ARG A 265 16.36 5.36 18.24
CA ARG A 265 15.89 6.67 17.78
C ARG A 265 14.40 6.78 18.03
N ASP A 266 14.01 7.84 18.73
CA ASP A 266 12.64 8.14 19.09
C ASP A 266 12.13 9.26 18.18
N ALA A 267 10.92 9.08 17.63
CA ALA A 267 10.18 10.12 16.95
C ALA A 267 8.98 10.50 17.83
N ALA A 268 8.85 11.77 18.19
CA ALA A 268 7.78 12.28 19.02
C ALA A 268 7.00 13.37 18.29
N ALA A 269 5.73 13.52 18.66
CA ALA A 269 4.85 14.56 18.17
C ALA A 269 5.36 15.96 18.52
N THR A 270 5.01 16.93 17.69
CA THR A 270 5.40 18.33 17.74
C THR A 270 4.16 19.20 18.02
N THR A 271 4.25 20.50 17.74
CA THR A 271 3.10 21.43 17.83
C THR A 271 2.49 21.71 16.46
N ALA A 272 2.83 20.91 15.44
CA ALA A 272 2.39 21.09 14.07
C ALA A 272 1.02 20.45 13.78
N GLY A 273 0.48 19.60 14.67
CA GLY A 273 -0.73 18.84 14.38
C GLY A 273 -2.02 19.67 14.37
N HIS A 274 -2.87 19.42 13.37
CA HIS A 274 -4.10 20.16 13.11
C HIS A 274 -5.37 19.42 13.57
N PHE A 275 -5.26 18.18 14.05
CA PHE A 275 -6.38 17.34 14.49
C PHE A 275 -6.11 16.63 15.83
N GLU A 276 -5.54 17.36 16.80
CA GLU A 276 -5.32 16.85 18.16
C GLU A 276 -6.63 16.58 18.95
N ASN A 277 -7.74 17.21 18.56
CA ASN A 277 -9.06 17.12 19.21
C ASN A 277 -10.13 16.60 18.23
N GLY A 278 -11.32 16.25 18.72
CA GLY A 278 -12.40 15.66 17.94
C GLY A 278 -12.26 14.14 17.83
N LYS A 279 -13.34 13.41 17.55
CA LYS A 279 -13.30 11.94 17.53
C LYS A 279 -12.46 11.44 16.34
N LEU A 280 -11.62 10.44 16.62
CA LEU A 280 -10.81 9.76 15.62
C LEU A 280 -11.11 8.26 15.63
N ILE A 281 -11.39 7.69 14.46
CA ILE A 281 -11.44 6.25 14.22
C ILE A 281 -10.45 5.92 13.11
N VAL A 282 -9.64 4.87 13.32
CA VAL A 282 -8.74 4.33 12.30
C VAL A 282 -9.23 2.95 11.86
N LEU A 283 -9.56 2.78 10.58
CA LEU A 283 -9.93 1.47 10.02
C LEU A 283 -8.68 0.71 9.57
N ILE A 284 -8.56 -0.55 9.99
CA ILE A 284 -7.49 -1.46 9.61
C ILE A 284 -8.01 -2.85 9.22
N ASN A 285 -7.22 -3.57 8.42
CA ASN A 285 -7.44 -4.99 8.14
C ASN A 285 -6.10 -5.72 7.96
N GLU A 286 -6.16 -7.00 7.62
CA GLU A 286 -5.01 -7.84 7.30
C GLU A 286 -4.04 -7.29 6.24
N GLY A 287 -4.48 -6.36 5.38
CA GLY A 287 -3.66 -5.66 4.39
C GLY A 287 -3.00 -4.37 4.88
N SER A 288 -3.36 -3.87 6.07
CA SER A 288 -2.70 -2.73 6.72
C SER A 288 -1.32 -3.16 7.23
N ALA A 289 -0.24 -2.50 6.79
CA ALA A 289 1.13 -2.87 7.17
C ALA A 289 2.06 -1.67 7.40
N SER A 290 3.14 -1.88 8.16
CA SER A 290 4.27 -0.96 8.31
C SER A 290 3.84 0.45 8.77
N ALA A 291 3.99 1.48 7.95
CA ALA A 291 3.53 2.84 8.21
C ALA A 291 2.07 2.93 8.70
N SER A 292 1.16 2.10 8.15
CA SER A 292 -0.25 2.02 8.61
C SER A 292 -0.36 1.56 10.06
N GLU A 293 0.51 0.62 10.46
CA GLU A 293 0.57 0.05 11.80
C GLU A 293 1.27 1.01 12.79
N ILE A 294 2.15 1.89 12.31
CA ILE A 294 2.73 2.97 13.11
C ILE A 294 1.67 4.00 13.47
N VAL A 295 0.89 4.50 12.49
CA VAL A 295 -0.19 5.47 12.76
C VAL A 295 -1.27 4.87 13.66
N SER A 296 -1.83 3.72 13.30
CA SER A 296 -2.85 3.06 14.12
C SER A 296 -2.33 2.66 15.51
N GLY A 297 -1.10 2.16 15.60
CA GLY A 297 -0.46 1.84 16.88
C GLY A 297 -0.21 3.07 17.77
N ALA A 298 0.20 4.21 17.21
CA ALA A 298 0.40 5.44 17.97
C ALA A 298 -0.93 6.03 18.47
N VAL A 299 -1.98 6.02 17.63
CA VAL A 299 -3.35 6.45 18.01
C VAL A 299 -3.93 5.54 19.11
N GLN A 300 -3.73 4.22 19.00
CA GLN A 300 -4.21 3.25 19.97
C GLN A 300 -3.47 3.38 21.32
N ASP A 301 -2.13 3.38 21.28
CA ASP A 301 -1.28 3.39 22.48
C ASP A 301 -1.40 4.67 23.31
N TRP A 302 -1.86 5.78 22.73
CA TRP A 302 -2.09 7.06 23.44
C TRP A 302 -3.54 7.34 23.80
N ASP A 303 -4.45 6.40 23.55
CA ASP A 303 -5.89 6.53 23.82
C ASP A 303 -6.49 7.78 23.13
N ARG A 304 -6.00 8.06 21.91
CA ARG A 304 -6.43 9.19 21.07
C ARG A 304 -7.65 8.85 20.22
N GLY A 305 -7.83 7.58 19.85
CA GLY A 305 -8.91 7.12 18.99
C GLY A 305 -9.15 5.62 19.08
N LEU A 306 -10.23 5.18 18.44
CA LEU A 306 -10.56 3.75 18.27
C LEU A 306 -9.89 3.20 17.01
N VAL A 307 -9.42 1.97 17.09
CA VAL A 307 -9.01 1.16 15.94
C VAL A 307 -10.09 0.11 15.67
N ILE A 308 -10.67 0.08 14.47
CA ILE A 308 -11.79 -0.80 14.10
C ILE A 308 -11.41 -1.66 12.88
N GLY A 309 -11.87 -2.91 12.86
CA GLY A 309 -11.75 -3.80 11.71
C GLY A 309 -11.12 -5.14 12.08
N ARG A 310 -10.02 -5.52 11.41
CA ARG A 310 -9.30 -6.79 11.67
C ARG A 310 -7.82 -6.56 11.96
N ARG A 311 -7.23 -7.53 12.67
CA ARG A 311 -5.81 -7.56 13.03
C ARG A 311 -4.92 -7.36 11.79
N SER A 312 -4.00 -6.40 11.87
CA SER A 312 -3.15 -5.98 10.76
C SER A 312 -2.08 -7.03 10.35
N PHE A 313 -1.20 -6.67 9.42
CA PHE A 313 -0.25 -7.60 8.81
C PHE A 313 0.91 -8.05 9.72
N GLY A 314 1.38 -7.18 10.61
CA GLY A 314 2.48 -7.44 11.56
C GLY A 314 3.89 -7.20 11.02
N LYS A 315 4.12 -6.12 10.26
CA LYS A 315 5.46 -5.71 9.79
C LYS A 315 6.05 -4.62 10.69
N GLY A 316 6.75 -5.05 11.73
CA GLY A 316 7.54 -4.24 12.67
C GLY A 316 9.02 -4.04 12.28
N LEU A 317 9.41 -4.30 11.02
CA LEU A 317 10.80 -4.15 10.54
C LEU A 317 11.07 -2.81 9.87
N VAL A 318 12.25 -2.25 10.12
CA VAL A 318 12.78 -1.05 9.46
C VAL A 318 13.89 -1.45 8.49
N GLN A 319 13.68 -1.13 7.21
CA GLN A 319 14.62 -1.41 6.12
C GLN A 319 15.39 -0.16 5.73
N ARG A 320 16.62 -0.35 5.23
CA ARG A 320 17.40 0.71 4.60
C ARG A 320 17.85 0.26 3.20
N PRO A 321 17.70 1.11 2.17
CA PRO A 321 18.29 0.86 0.86
C PRO A 321 19.81 1.05 0.90
N PHE A 322 20.53 0.16 0.24
CA PHE A 322 21.97 0.25 -0.02
C PHE A 322 22.15 0.11 -1.54
N TRP A 323 22.70 1.14 -2.17
CA TRP A 323 22.92 1.17 -3.62
C TRP A 323 24.23 0.46 -3.98
N LEU A 324 24.21 -0.27 -5.08
CA LEU A 324 25.37 -0.91 -5.69
C LEU A 324 25.83 -0.11 -6.94
N PRO A 325 27.05 -0.33 -7.46
CA PRO A 325 27.64 0.50 -8.53
C PRO A 325 26.90 0.48 -9.87
N ASP A 326 26.15 -0.59 -10.12
CA ASP A 326 25.25 -0.85 -11.26
C ASP A 326 23.88 -0.15 -11.13
N SER A 327 23.64 0.59 -10.03
CA SER A 327 22.34 1.17 -9.63
C SER A 327 21.29 0.15 -9.14
N SER A 328 21.66 -1.11 -8.93
CA SER A 328 20.81 -2.05 -8.18
C SER A 328 20.82 -1.72 -6.68
N GLN A 329 19.92 -2.36 -5.92
CA GLN A 329 19.69 -2.03 -4.51
C GLN A 329 19.51 -3.27 -3.66
N ILE A 330 20.32 -3.39 -2.60
CA ILE A 330 20.04 -4.26 -1.47
C ILE A 330 19.18 -3.46 -0.48
N ARG A 331 17.92 -3.85 -0.31
CA ARG A 331 17.02 -3.29 0.72
C ARG A 331 17.06 -4.23 1.92
N LEU A 332 17.78 -3.82 2.97
CA LEU A 332 18.13 -4.68 4.11
C LEU A 332 17.45 -4.23 5.40
N THR A 333 16.92 -5.16 6.18
CA THR A 333 16.42 -4.88 7.54
C THR A 333 17.58 -4.50 8.48
N ILE A 334 17.49 -3.33 9.12
CA ILE A 334 18.54 -2.80 10.02
C ILE A 334 18.08 -2.55 11.45
N ALA A 335 16.76 -2.55 11.71
CA ALA A 335 16.16 -2.31 13.00
C ALA A 335 14.74 -2.87 13.07
N ARG A 336 14.19 -2.99 14.28
CA ARG A 336 12.76 -3.13 14.55
C ARG A 336 12.20 -1.79 14.98
N TYR A 337 10.90 -1.57 14.81
CA TYR A 337 10.20 -0.46 15.43
C TYR A 337 9.21 -0.93 16.49
N TYR A 338 8.89 -0.01 17.39
CA TYR A 338 8.12 -0.24 18.59
C TYR A 338 7.13 0.92 18.77
N THR A 339 5.89 0.61 19.11
CA THR A 339 4.84 1.61 19.36
C THR A 339 5.04 2.25 20.76
N PRO A 340 4.28 3.30 21.12
CA PRO A 340 4.55 4.09 22.33
C PRO A 340 4.55 3.32 23.66
N THR A 341 3.76 2.25 23.79
CA THR A 341 3.77 1.35 24.97
C THR A 341 4.99 0.42 25.05
N GLY A 342 5.88 0.44 24.04
CA GLY A 342 7.07 -0.41 23.96
C GLY A 342 6.85 -1.76 23.29
N ARG A 343 5.65 -2.04 22.75
CA ARG A 343 5.39 -3.29 22.03
C ARG A 343 6.03 -3.29 20.64
N CYS A 344 6.80 -4.35 20.34
CA CYS A 344 7.16 -4.71 18.98
C CYS A 344 5.99 -5.44 18.34
N ILE A 345 5.50 -4.97 17.20
CA ILE A 345 4.37 -5.61 16.49
C ILE A 345 4.81 -6.63 15.43
N GLN A 346 6.12 -6.85 15.25
CA GLN A 346 6.61 -7.78 14.23
C GLN A 346 6.10 -9.20 14.51
N LYS A 347 5.42 -9.82 13.55
CA LYS A 347 5.04 -11.24 13.66
C LYS A 347 6.28 -12.15 13.50
N PRO A 348 6.29 -13.34 14.12
CA PRO A 348 7.40 -14.30 13.97
C PRO A 348 7.69 -14.63 12.51
N TYR A 349 8.96 -14.89 12.22
CA TYR A 349 9.45 -15.35 10.91
C TYR A 349 10.50 -16.45 11.02
N ASP A 350 10.64 -17.05 12.20
CA ASP A 350 11.63 -18.08 12.53
C ASP A 350 11.37 -19.40 11.76
N ASP A 351 10.12 -19.66 11.38
CA ASP A 351 9.69 -20.77 10.50
C ASP A 351 9.95 -20.49 8.99
N GLY A 352 10.72 -19.44 8.67
CA GLY A 352 11.12 -19.09 7.31
C GLY A 352 10.08 -18.31 6.49
N VAL A 353 10.53 -17.86 5.32
CA VAL A 353 9.82 -16.92 4.43
C VAL A 353 8.47 -17.46 3.94
N GLU A 354 8.40 -18.74 3.58
CA GLU A 354 7.15 -19.37 3.13
C GLU A 354 6.10 -19.40 4.25
N SER A 355 6.51 -19.74 5.48
CA SER A 355 5.63 -19.71 6.65
C SER A 355 5.14 -18.29 6.96
N TYR A 356 6.00 -17.28 6.80
CA TYR A 356 5.64 -15.88 7.04
C TYR A 356 4.52 -15.36 6.13
N PHE A 357 4.54 -15.73 4.84
CA PHE A 357 3.52 -15.32 3.87
C PHE A 357 2.27 -16.21 3.90
N LYS A 358 2.36 -17.48 4.30
CA LYS A 358 1.20 -18.37 4.54
C LYS A 358 0.42 -18.05 5.82
N ASP A 359 0.89 -17.11 6.62
CA ASP A 359 0.26 -16.67 7.87
C ASP A 359 -1.22 -16.29 7.73
N LEU A 360 -1.58 -15.44 6.75
CA LEU A 360 -2.99 -15.04 6.54
C LEU A 360 -3.89 -16.24 6.20
N TYR A 361 -3.37 -17.21 5.45
CA TYR A 361 -4.10 -18.44 5.13
C TYR A 361 -4.33 -19.30 6.38
N ARG A 362 -3.34 -19.41 7.29
CA ARG A 362 -3.51 -20.08 8.59
C ARG A 362 -4.52 -19.35 9.48
N ARG A 363 -4.39 -18.03 9.61
CA ARG A 363 -5.30 -17.16 10.38
C ARG A 363 -6.75 -17.37 9.93
N ARG A 364 -7.01 -17.35 8.62
CA ARG A 364 -8.33 -17.68 8.05
C ARG A 364 -8.79 -19.10 8.38
N ASN A 365 -7.94 -20.11 8.16
CA ASN A 365 -8.30 -21.52 8.37
C ASN A 365 -8.55 -21.88 9.84
N HIS A 366 -7.99 -21.12 10.79
CA HIS A 366 -8.24 -21.28 12.23
C HIS A 366 -9.35 -20.35 12.76
N GLY A 367 -10.09 -19.67 11.87
CA GLY A 367 -11.24 -18.84 12.24
C GLY A 367 -10.90 -17.42 12.73
N GLU A 368 -9.63 -17.00 12.72
CA GLU A 368 -9.19 -15.69 13.25
C GLU A 368 -9.88 -14.50 12.56
N LEU A 369 -10.21 -14.64 11.27
CA LEU A 369 -10.92 -13.60 10.52
C LEU A 369 -12.43 -13.56 10.82
N MET A 370 -12.98 -14.60 11.48
CA MET A 370 -14.42 -14.76 11.73
C MET A 370 -14.81 -14.59 13.20
N HIS A 371 -13.91 -14.95 14.12
CA HIS A 371 -14.21 -15.03 15.55
C HIS A 371 -13.10 -14.38 16.37
N PRO A 372 -13.40 -13.36 17.21
CA PRO A 372 -12.40 -12.74 18.06
C PRO A 372 -11.85 -13.72 19.10
N ASP A 373 -12.66 -14.67 19.57
CA ASP A 373 -12.25 -15.70 20.53
C ASP A 373 -11.20 -16.69 19.97
N SER A 374 -11.01 -16.74 18.64
CA SER A 374 -9.93 -17.53 18.01
C SER A 374 -8.57 -16.83 18.07
N ILE A 375 -8.51 -15.59 18.58
CA ILE A 375 -7.29 -14.79 18.70
C ILE A 375 -6.68 -15.01 20.08
N HIS A 376 -5.52 -15.65 20.13
CA HIS A 376 -4.79 -15.91 21.37
C HIS A 376 -3.38 -15.31 21.32
N PHE A 377 -3.18 -14.24 22.09
CA PHE A 377 -1.85 -13.69 22.35
C PHE A 377 -1.31 -14.22 23.69
N PRO A 378 -0.06 -14.70 23.75
CA PRO A 378 0.64 -14.93 25.01
C PRO A 378 0.62 -13.70 25.94
N ASP A 379 0.49 -13.92 27.25
CA ASP A 379 0.54 -12.83 28.25
C ASP A 379 1.83 -12.01 28.19
N SER A 380 2.94 -12.60 27.74
CA SER A 380 4.21 -11.90 27.52
C SER A 380 4.17 -10.85 26.39
N LEU A 381 3.12 -10.85 25.57
CA LEU A 381 2.86 -9.86 24.54
C LEU A 381 1.76 -8.87 24.93
N LYS A 382 1.28 -8.90 26.18
CA LYS A 382 0.25 -8.00 26.72
C LYS A 382 0.88 -6.73 27.26
N TYR A 383 0.38 -5.58 26.80
CA TYR A 383 0.77 -4.24 27.23
C TYR A 383 -0.48 -3.47 27.70
N THR A 384 -0.27 -2.32 28.31
CA THR A 384 -1.35 -1.48 28.82
C THR A 384 -1.10 -0.03 28.42
N THR A 385 -2.11 0.62 27.83
CA THR A 385 -2.04 2.03 27.45
C THR A 385 -2.12 2.95 28.70
N PRO A 386 -1.75 4.23 28.61
CA PRO A 386 -1.90 5.18 29.72
C PRO A 386 -3.34 5.34 30.23
N GLY A 387 -4.34 5.13 29.36
CA GLY A 387 -5.77 5.06 29.67
C GLY A 387 -6.25 3.70 30.17
N GLY A 388 -5.37 2.71 30.31
CA GLY A 388 -5.68 1.40 30.88
C GLY A 388 -6.24 0.36 29.90
N ARG A 389 -6.25 0.63 28.58
CA ARG A 389 -6.64 -0.36 27.57
C ARG A 389 -5.57 -1.43 27.44
N ILE A 390 -5.98 -2.65 27.14
CA ILE A 390 -5.07 -3.76 26.85
C ILE A 390 -4.75 -3.78 25.36
N VAL A 391 -3.46 -3.79 25.03
CA VAL A 391 -2.96 -3.88 23.64
C VAL A 391 -1.89 -4.95 23.52
N TYR A 392 -1.69 -5.49 22.32
CA TYR A 392 -0.85 -6.68 22.10
C TYR A 392 0.27 -6.46 21.08
N GLY A 393 1.45 -7.03 21.36
CA GLY A 393 2.58 -7.11 20.42
C GLY A 393 2.62 -8.41 19.62
N GLY A 394 3.72 -8.62 18.88
CA GLY A 394 4.09 -9.90 18.27
C GLY A 394 3.27 -10.35 17.06
N GLY A 395 2.50 -9.45 16.43
CA GLY A 395 2.04 -9.67 15.06
C GLY A 395 0.91 -8.76 14.62
N GLY A 396 1.19 -7.47 14.56
CA GLY A 396 0.26 -6.43 14.11
C GLY A 396 -0.51 -5.75 15.24
N ILE A 397 -1.23 -4.71 14.86
CA ILE A 397 -2.23 -4.01 15.65
C ILE A 397 -3.49 -4.87 15.67
N MET A 398 -3.86 -5.32 16.87
CA MET A 398 -5.20 -5.85 17.15
C MET A 398 -6.16 -4.65 17.29
N PRO A 399 -7.27 -4.59 16.55
CA PRO A 399 -8.26 -3.51 16.70
C PRO A 399 -8.91 -3.55 18.09
N ASP A 400 -9.39 -2.39 18.53
CA ASP A 400 -10.20 -2.25 19.75
C ASP A 400 -11.59 -2.87 19.54
N ILE A 401 -12.17 -2.67 18.35
CA ILE A 401 -13.45 -3.26 17.94
C ILE A 401 -13.20 -4.15 16.73
N PHE A 402 -13.30 -5.46 16.95
CA PHE A 402 -13.16 -6.48 15.90
C PHE A 402 -14.43 -6.55 15.04
N VAL A 403 -14.26 -6.53 13.72
CA VAL A 403 -15.32 -6.76 12.73
C VAL A 403 -14.98 -8.03 11.97
N PRO A 404 -15.83 -9.08 12.01
CA PRO A 404 -15.57 -10.32 11.30
C PRO A 404 -15.49 -10.08 9.78
N TYR A 405 -14.86 -11.00 9.07
CA TYR A 405 -14.90 -11.03 7.62
C TYR A 405 -16.24 -11.62 7.19
N ASP A 406 -17.21 -10.77 6.83
CA ASP A 406 -18.45 -11.31 6.27
C ASP A 406 -18.24 -11.84 4.84
N SER A 407 -18.52 -13.13 4.65
CA SER A 407 -18.52 -13.78 3.35
C SER A 407 -19.94 -14.02 2.79
N THR A 408 -21.02 -13.60 3.47
CA THR A 408 -22.40 -13.90 3.04
C THR A 408 -22.69 -13.37 1.64
N LEU A 409 -22.20 -12.18 1.31
CA LEU A 409 -22.37 -11.56 -0.02
C LEU A 409 -21.49 -12.18 -1.12
N TYR A 410 -20.58 -13.12 -0.81
CA TYR A 410 -19.56 -13.62 -1.74
C TYR A 410 -19.90 -15.03 -2.25
N SER A 411 -20.54 -15.10 -3.43
CA SER A 411 -20.75 -16.34 -4.18
C SER A 411 -19.54 -16.70 -5.06
N ASP A 412 -19.42 -17.98 -5.45
CA ASP A 412 -18.46 -18.40 -6.47
C ASP A 412 -18.70 -17.70 -7.82
N TYR A 413 -19.95 -17.41 -8.16
CA TYR A 413 -20.31 -16.61 -9.32
C TYR A 413 -19.69 -15.20 -9.27
N TYR A 414 -19.87 -14.49 -8.15
CA TYR A 414 -19.25 -13.18 -7.94
C TYR A 414 -17.72 -13.24 -7.99
N MET A 415 -17.11 -14.26 -7.38
CA MET A 415 -15.65 -14.45 -7.43
C MET A 415 -15.14 -14.71 -8.85
N ASN A 416 -15.92 -15.39 -9.69
CA ASN A 416 -15.61 -15.61 -11.10
C ASN A 416 -15.77 -14.34 -11.94
N LEU A 417 -16.83 -13.55 -11.73
CA LEU A 417 -17.01 -12.21 -12.33
C LEU A 417 -15.81 -11.31 -12.01
N TRP A 418 -15.43 -11.23 -10.74
CA TRP A 418 -14.30 -10.41 -10.27
C TRP A 418 -12.98 -10.88 -10.89
N ARG A 419 -12.68 -12.19 -10.87
CA ARG A 419 -11.44 -12.76 -11.44
C ARG A 419 -11.33 -12.52 -12.96
N LYS A 420 -12.47 -12.44 -13.67
CA LYS A 420 -12.53 -12.12 -15.10
C LYS A 420 -12.58 -10.62 -15.39
N GLY A 421 -12.69 -9.76 -14.37
CA GLY A 421 -12.83 -8.31 -14.52
C GLY A 421 -14.15 -7.86 -15.14
N THR A 422 -15.17 -8.73 -15.15
CA THR A 422 -16.40 -8.56 -15.94
C THR A 422 -17.18 -7.31 -15.56
N GLN A 423 -17.25 -6.95 -14.27
CA GLN A 423 -17.94 -5.72 -13.83
C GLN A 423 -17.33 -4.47 -14.48
N ASN A 424 -15.99 -4.40 -14.55
CA ASN A 424 -15.30 -3.23 -15.08
C ASN A 424 -15.38 -3.16 -16.61
N SER A 425 -15.19 -4.29 -17.31
CA SER A 425 -15.33 -4.34 -18.77
C SER A 425 -16.78 -4.15 -19.24
N PHE A 426 -17.77 -4.56 -18.45
CA PHE A 426 -19.19 -4.24 -18.67
C PHE A 426 -19.47 -2.75 -18.50
N VAL A 427 -19.04 -2.14 -17.39
CA VAL A 427 -19.21 -0.70 -17.18
C VAL A 427 -18.53 0.10 -18.28
N THR A 428 -17.36 -0.36 -18.75
CA THR A 428 -16.69 0.22 -19.93
C THR A 428 -17.61 0.22 -21.17
N ARG A 429 -18.19 -0.95 -21.52
CA ARG A 429 -19.17 -1.10 -22.62
C ARG A 429 -20.39 -0.17 -22.46
N TYR A 430 -20.89 -0.06 -21.23
CA TYR A 430 -22.03 0.77 -20.89
C TYR A 430 -21.71 2.26 -21.08
N MET A 431 -20.55 2.72 -20.60
CA MET A 431 -20.11 4.12 -20.74
C MET A 431 -19.89 4.53 -22.21
N GLU A 432 -19.37 3.65 -23.09
CA GLU A 432 -19.20 3.94 -24.53
C GLU A 432 -20.52 4.33 -25.23
N THR A 433 -21.67 3.92 -24.69
CA THR A 433 -23.00 4.14 -25.27
C THR A 433 -23.87 5.10 -24.46
N HIS A 434 -23.65 5.23 -23.14
CA HIS A 434 -24.53 5.98 -22.24
C HIS A 434 -23.92 7.26 -21.63
N ARG A 435 -22.61 7.53 -21.77
CA ARG A 435 -21.91 8.65 -21.10
C ARG A 435 -22.65 9.99 -21.18
N GLU A 436 -22.92 10.50 -22.39
CA GLU A 436 -23.59 11.80 -22.60
C GLU A 436 -24.97 11.88 -21.90
N LYS A 437 -25.73 10.77 -21.91
CA LYS A 437 -27.03 10.68 -21.23
C LYS A 437 -26.88 10.69 -19.72
N LEU A 438 -25.86 10.01 -19.17
CA LEU A 438 -25.60 9.98 -17.73
C LEU A 438 -25.14 11.35 -17.23
N GLU A 439 -24.20 11.99 -17.93
CA GLU A 439 -23.68 13.32 -17.58
C GLU A 439 -24.77 14.40 -17.62
N SER A 440 -25.70 14.32 -18.58
CA SER A 440 -26.85 15.24 -18.66
C SER A 440 -27.98 14.91 -17.67
N THR A 441 -28.19 13.64 -17.32
CA THR A 441 -29.23 13.22 -16.34
C THR A 441 -28.78 13.47 -14.89
N TYR A 442 -27.48 13.31 -14.62
CA TYR A 442 -26.90 13.39 -13.29
C TYR A 442 -25.77 14.44 -13.25
N PRO A 443 -26.09 15.74 -13.11
CA PRO A 443 -25.10 16.82 -13.15
C PRO A 443 -24.21 16.92 -11.89
N SER A 444 -24.40 16.04 -10.90
CA SER A 444 -23.61 15.98 -9.67
C SER A 444 -23.60 14.58 -9.07
N LEU A 445 -22.58 14.28 -8.28
CA LEU A 445 -22.46 13.00 -7.57
C LEU A 445 -23.65 12.74 -6.65
N ASP A 446 -24.14 13.74 -5.91
CA ASP A 446 -25.33 13.57 -5.04
C ASP A 446 -26.61 13.28 -5.84
N ALA A 447 -26.73 13.82 -7.06
CA ALA A 447 -27.86 13.48 -7.94
C ALA A 447 -27.73 12.02 -8.42
N PHE A 448 -26.53 11.58 -8.76
CA PHE A 448 -26.27 10.19 -9.16
C PHE A 448 -26.50 9.20 -8.01
N ILE A 449 -25.92 9.44 -6.83
CA ILE A 449 -26.04 8.55 -5.67
C ILE A 449 -27.52 8.33 -5.31
N ARG A 450 -28.33 9.40 -5.30
CA ARG A 450 -29.76 9.34 -4.96
C ARG A 450 -30.63 8.72 -6.05
N ASN A 451 -30.38 9.05 -7.32
CA ASN A 451 -31.35 8.80 -8.40
C ASN A 451 -30.90 7.74 -9.44
N PHE A 452 -29.63 7.32 -9.47
CA PHE A 452 -29.21 6.20 -10.31
C PHE A 452 -29.44 4.86 -9.59
N SER A 453 -30.25 4.02 -10.21
CA SER A 453 -30.55 2.64 -9.78
C SER A 453 -30.17 1.65 -10.87
N ILE A 454 -29.63 0.50 -10.48
CA ILE A 454 -29.49 -0.66 -11.36
C ILE A 454 -30.79 -1.45 -11.28
N ASP A 455 -31.54 -1.49 -12.38
CA ASP A 455 -32.77 -2.25 -12.51
C ASP A 455 -32.51 -3.67 -13.04
N ASP A 456 -33.56 -4.50 -13.10
CA ASP A 456 -33.41 -5.88 -13.52
C ASP A 456 -33.07 -6.03 -15.03
N ALA A 457 -33.37 -5.02 -15.85
CA ALA A 457 -32.96 -4.99 -17.26
C ALA A 457 -31.44 -4.76 -17.38
N PHE A 458 -30.89 -3.81 -16.61
CA PHE A 458 -29.45 -3.60 -16.51
C PHE A 458 -28.72 -4.85 -15.98
N ILE A 459 -29.31 -5.57 -15.00
CA ILE A 459 -28.75 -6.85 -14.53
C ILE A 459 -28.79 -7.93 -15.61
N HIS A 460 -29.88 -8.02 -16.39
CA HIS A 460 -29.96 -8.94 -17.51
C HIS A 460 -28.85 -8.69 -18.54
N ASP A 461 -28.69 -7.44 -18.99
CA ASP A 461 -27.64 -7.03 -19.92
C ASP A 461 -26.21 -7.32 -19.40
N PHE A 462 -26.02 -7.27 -18.07
CA PHE A 462 -24.77 -7.62 -17.39
C PHE A 462 -24.53 -9.13 -17.36
N VAL A 463 -25.56 -9.94 -17.07
CA VAL A 463 -25.46 -11.40 -17.04
C VAL A 463 -25.20 -11.96 -18.44
N GLU A 464 -25.89 -11.46 -19.48
CA GLU A 464 -25.61 -11.85 -20.87
C GLU A 464 -24.16 -11.52 -21.26
N TYR A 465 -23.68 -10.32 -20.91
CA TYR A 465 -22.28 -9.97 -21.15
C TYR A 465 -21.29 -10.83 -20.36
N ALA A 466 -21.63 -11.19 -19.13
CA ALA A 466 -20.80 -12.09 -18.34
C ALA A 466 -20.67 -13.46 -18.99
N GLU A 467 -21.75 -13.98 -19.58
CA GLU A 467 -21.74 -15.21 -20.35
C GLU A 467 -20.89 -15.07 -21.64
N GLU A 468 -21.00 -13.96 -22.37
CA GLU A 468 -20.11 -13.65 -23.51
C GLU A 468 -18.61 -13.63 -23.10
N GLN A 469 -18.29 -13.19 -21.88
CA GLN A 469 -16.91 -13.21 -21.34
C GLN A 469 -16.52 -14.57 -20.70
N GLY A 470 -17.38 -15.59 -20.82
CA GLY A 470 -17.11 -16.95 -20.35
C GLY A 470 -17.37 -17.18 -18.86
N VAL A 471 -18.14 -16.32 -18.20
CA VAL A 471 -18.68 -16.56 -16.84
C VAL A 471 -20.12 -17.06 -16.98
N LYS A 472 -20.30 -18.38 -16.82
CA LYS A 472 -21.62 -19.01 -16.92
C LYS A 472 -22.60 -18.37 -15.93
N PRO A 473 -23.85 -18.05 -16.32
CA PRO A 473 -24.87 -17.57 -15.41
C PRO A 473 -25.12 -18.54 -14.25
N ASP A 474 -25.34 -17.97 -13.06
CA ASP A 474 -25.70 -18.68 -11.84
C ASP A 474 -26.72 -17.81 -11.08
N THR A 475 -27.98 -18.24 -11.07
CA THR A 475 -29.09 -17.49 -10.47
C THR A 475 -28.98 -17.41 -8.95
N ASP A 476 -28.48 -18.46 -8.30
CA ASP A 476 -28.39 -18.53 -6.85
C ASP A 476 -27.20 -17.66 -6.38
N GLY A 477 -26.06 -17.78 -7.06
CA GLY A 477 -24.89 -16.92 -6.82
C GLY A 477 -25.16 -15.44 -7.14
N LEU A 478 -25.88 -15.13 -8.22
CA LEU A 478 -26.33 -13.77 -8.51
C LEU A 478 -27.28 -13.23 -7.44
N THR A 479 -28.19 -14.07 -6.92
CA THR A 479 -29.13 -13.67 -5.85
C THR A 479 -28.38 -13.39 -4.55
N GLN A 480 -27.49 -14.30 -4.14
CA GLN A 480 -26.62 -14.14 -2.96
C GLN A 480 -25.77 -12.86 -3.05
N SER A 481 -25.20 -12.58 -4.23
CA SER A 481 -24.28 -11.46 -4.43
C SER A 481 -24.92 -10.21 -5.07
N LYS A 482 -26.26 -10.11 -5.15
CA LYS A 482 -26.92 -9.00 -5.89
C LYS A 482 -26.52 -7.63 -5.35
N GLU A 483 -26.42 -7.49 -4.03
CA GLU A 483 -26.03 -6.23 -3.36
C GLU A 483 -24.58 -5.82 -3.66
N ILE A 484 -23.60 -6.72 -3.51
CA ILE A 484 -22.20 -6.39 -3.80
C ILE A 484 -21.96 -6.17 -5.30
N ILE A 485 -22.61 -6.94 -6.19
CA ILE A 485 -22.54 -6.77 -7.65
C ILE A 485 -23.10 -5.40 -8.05
N THR A 486 -24.32 -5.07 -7.64
CA THR A 486 -24.96 -3.79 -7.96
C THR A 486 -24.18 -2.60 -7.40
N THR A 487 -23.78 -2.66 -6.13
CA THR A 487 -23.02 -1.57 -5.49
C THR A 487 -21.68 -1.33 -6.19
N GLN A 488 -20.94 -2.38 -6.54
CA GLN A 488 -19.67 -2.23 -7.26
C GLN A 488 -19.84 -1.69 -8.67
N ILE A 489 -20.84 -2.15 -9.43
CA ILE A 489 -21.12 -1.59 -10.76
C ILE A 489 -21.53 -0.12 -10.64
N LYS A 490 -22.42 0.24 -9.69
CA LYS A 490 -22.81 1.64 -9.45
C LYS A 490 -21.62 2.52 -9.08
N ALA A 491 -20.71 2.01 -8.23
CA ALA A 491 -19.47 2.68 -7.86
C ALA A 491 -18.50 2.83 -9.05
N LEU A 492 -18.40 1.83 -9.94
CA LEU A 492 -17.59 1.89 -11.15
C LEU A 492 -18.15 2.90 -12.17
N VAL A 493 -19.47 3.00 -12.32
CA VAL A 493 -20.12 4.04 -13.15
C VAL A 493 -19.85 5.42 -12.56
N ALA A 494 -20.04 5.61 -11.24
CA ALA A 494 -19.72 6.87 -10.57
C ALA A 494 -18.24 7.27 -10.75
N ARG A 495 -17.31 6.32 -10.59
CA ARG A 495 -15.87 6.54 -10.82
C ARG A 495 -15.57 7.09 -12.21
N ASN A 496 -16.27 6.60 -13.23
CA ASN A 496 -16.12 7.02 -14.63
C ASN A 496 -16.73 8.41 -14.92
N LEU A 497 -17.55 8.95 -14.02
CA LEU A 497 -18.23 10.24 -14.14
C LEU A 497 -17.65 11.32 -13.21
N TYR A 498 -17.27 10.96 -11.98
CA TYR A 498 -16.93 11.89 -10.89
C TYR A 498 -15.58 11.59 -10.20
N GLY A 499 -14.78 10.66 -10.74
CA GLY A 499 -13.45 10.34 -10.21
C GLY A 499 -13.44 9.38 -9.02
N VAL A 500 -12.25 9.07 -8.51
CA VAL A 500 -12.01 7.92 -7.61
C VAL A 500 -12.73 8.03 -6.26
N SER A 501 -12.83 9.22 -5.67
CA SER A 501 -13.50 9.43 -4.36
C SER A 501 -14.95 8.91 -4.38
N SER A 502 -15.67 9.10 -5.49
CA SER A 502 -17.05 8.64 -5.67
C SER A 502 -17.24 7.12 -5.62
N TYR A 503 -16.19 6.35 -5.97
CA TYR A 503 -16.20 4.90 -5.84
C TYR A 503 -16.34 4.51 -4.37
N PHE A 504 -15.48 5.09 -3.52
CA PHE A 504 -15.44 4.81 -2.08
C PHE A 504 -16.71 5.28 -1.37
N GLN A 505 -17.24 6.45 -1.71
CA GLN A 505 -18.50 6.93 -1.15
C GLN A 505 -19.69 5.97 -1.40
N ILE A 506 -19.64 5.17 -2.48
CA ILE A 506 -20.66 4.18 -2.81
C ILE A 506 -20.33 2.80 -2.22
N VAL A 507 -19.11 2.26 -2.38
CA VAL A 507 -18.82 0.91 -1.82
C VAL A 507 -18.82 0.89 -0.30
N ASN A 508 -18.58 2.03 0.36
CA ASN A 508 -18.67 2.14 1.81
C ASN A 508 -20.10 1.99 2.34
N THR A 509 -21.16 2.14 1.52
CA THR A 509 -22.55 1.96 2.00
C THR A 509 -22.89 0.51 2.35
N ILE A 510 -22.05 -0.46 1.96
CA ILE A 510 -22.18 -1.88 2.30
C ILE A 510 -20.97 -2.42 3.08
N SER A 511 -20.08 -1.54 3.53
CA SER A 511 -18.88 -1.95 4.28
C SER A 511 -19.15 -1.93 5.77
N GLU A 512 -19.19 -3.10 6.39
CA GLU A 512 -19.45 -3.26 7.82
C GLU A 512 -18.50 -2.41 8.70
N GLU A 513 -17.19 -2.37 8.40
CA GLU A 513 -16.24 -1.59 9.21
C GLU A 513 -16.50 -0.07 9.13
N TYR A 514 -16.93 0.43 7.97
CA TYR A 514 -17.28 1.83 7.77
C TYR A 514 -18.61 2.20 8.41
N LEU A 515 -19.64 1.35 8.24
CA LEU A 515 -20.96 1.54 8.83
C LEU A 515 -20.88 1.52 10.36
N LEU A 516 -20.13 0.58 10.93
CA LEU A 516 -19.87 0.51 12.37
C LEU A 516 -19.08 1.73 12.86
N ALA A 517 -18.08 2.20 12.11
CA ALA A 517 -17.37 3.43 12.49
C ALA A 517 -18.30 4.66 12.49
N LEU A 518 -19.20 4.80 11.52
CA LEU A 518 -20.22 5.85 11.52
C LEU A 518 -21.22 5.74 12.68
N GLU A 519 -21.56 4.52 13.11
CA GLU A 519 -22.37 4.29 14.31
C GLU A 519 -21.61 4.72 15.57
N MET A 520 -20.35 4.30 15.72
CA MET A 520 -19.51 4.65 16.87
C MET A 520 -19.23 6.15 16.94
N MET A 521 -19.06 6.85 15.81
CA MET A 521 -18.93 8.31 15.79
C MET A 521 -20.14 9.04 16.41
N LYS A 522 -21.33 8.46 16.31
CA LYS A 522 -22.56 9.02 16.91
C LYS A 522 -22.72 8.65 18.38
N ASN A 523 -21.99 7.65 18.88
CA ASN A 523 -22.08 7.17 20.25
C ASN A 523 -20.92 7.69 21.13
N ASN A 524 -21.21 8.56 22.10
CA ASN A 524 -20.21 9.03 23.06
C ASN A 524 -19.78 7.95 24.07
N GLU A 525 -20.64 6.98 24.36
CA GLU A 525 -20.33 5.87 25.28
C GLU A 525 -19.30 4.92 24.68
N ALA A 526 -19.28 4.75 23.36
CA ALA A 526 -18.27 3.94 22.66
C ALA A 526 -16.85 4.47 22.91
N PHE A 527 -16.66 5.79 22.89
CA PHE A 527 -15.36 6.41 23.18
C PHE A 527 -15.08 6.44 24.69
N SER A 528 -16.09 6.74 25.51
CA SER A 528 -15.95 6.86 26.96
C SER A 528 -15.62 5.52 27.65
N SER A 529 -16.23 4.42 27.19
CA SER A 529 -15.96 3.06 27.69
C SER A 529 -14.55 2.56 27.37
N HIS A 530 -13.91 3.13 26.36
CA HIS A 530 -12.52 2.88 25.98
C HIS A 530 -11.54 3.91 26.61
N ASN A 531 -11.98 4.73 27.59
CA ASN A 531 -11.18 5.74 28.28
C ASN A 531 -10.47 6.76 27.33
N LEU A 532 -11.04 7.00 26.15
CA LEU A 532 -10.44 7.86 25.14
C LEU A 532 -10.53 9.34 25.51
N LYS A 533 -9.53 10.11 25.08
CA LYS A 533 -9.53 11.58 25.15
C LYS A 533 -9.68 12.12 23.73
N PHE A 534 -10.78 12.83 23.48
CA PHE A 534 -11.19 13.37 22.19
C PHE A 534 -11.79 14.77 22.36
#